data_AF-A0A524EMX0-F1
#
_entry.id   AF-A0A524EMX0-F1
#
_cell.length_a   1.000
_cell.length_b   1.000
_cell.length_c   1.000
_cell.angle_alpha   90.00
_cell.angle_beta   90.00
_cell.angle_gamma   90.00
#
_symmetry.space_group_name_H-M   'P 1'
#
loop_
_entity.id
_entity.type
_entity.pdbx_description
1 polymer ?
#
loop_
_entity_poly.entity_id
_entity_poly.type
_entity_poly.pdbx_seq_one_letter_code
_entity_poly.pdbx_strand_id
1 'polypeptide(L)'
;MSFTPEEVLQTKQMIEEQGLDVRSITMGINILDCVDPSVEIMKENIETKIISLAKNLSDVATSIEEDYGIPIINRRITVTPISLLLGVLKAIQEMPLKDIQAFNDPLFHKYKIASPQISQLAINSCVEIAKSLDLAAKKVKVDFLGGFSAMVHKGFTRADLCVIQSLPEVLSSTETVCSSVNIASTRSGMN
;
A
#
# COMPACT_ATOMS: atom_id res chain seq x y z
N MET A 1 10.53 3.38 -28.62
CA MET A 1 10.55 2.07 -29.30
C MET A 1 9.25 1.95 -30.07
N SER A 2 9.32 1.61 -31.36
CA SER A 2 8.14 1.31 -32.19
C SER A 2 8.14 -0.19 -32.44
N PHE A 3 7.10 -0.88 -31.99
CA PHE A 3 6.91 -2.31 -32.26
C PHE A 3 6.40 -2.49 -33.69
N THR A 4 6.88 -3.50 -34.41
CA THR A 4 6.34 -3.83 -35.74
C THR A 4 5.05 -4.65 -35.60
N PRO A 5 4.14 -4.61 -36.59
CA PRO A 5 2.96 -5.47 -36.60
C PRO A 5 3.32 -6.97 -36.51
N GLU A 6 4.44 -7.41 -37.11
CA GLU A 6 4.90 -8.80 -36.98
C GLU A 6 5.26 -9.16 -35.53
N GLU A 7 5.94 -8.28 -34.78
CA GLU A 7 6.30 -8.54 -33.37
C GLU A 7 5.05 -8.68 -32.48
N VAL A 8 4.02 -7.85 -32.74
CA VAL A 8 2.73 -7.94 -32.04
C VAL A 8 2.04 -9.26 -32.36
N LEU A 9 2.04 -9.67 -33.63
CA LEU A 9 1.40 -10.91 -34.07
C LEU A 9 2.11 -12.15 -33.50
N GLN A 10 3.45 -12.16 -33.49
CA GLN A 10 4.24 -13.22 -32.88
C GLN A 10 3.95 -13.35 -31.38
N THR A 11 3.84 -12.22 -30.68
CA THR A 11 3.52 -12.21 -29.26
C THR A 11 2.13 -12.81 -29.00
N LYS A 12 1.15 -12.47 -29.84
CA LYS A 12 -0.19 -13.07 -29.75
C LYS A 12 -0.14 -14.59 -29.94
N GLN A 13 0.55 -15.07 -30.97
CA GLN A 13 0.71 -16.51 -31.23
C GLN A 13 1.38 -17.23 -30.06
N MET A 14 2.43 -16.65 -29.46
CA MET A 14 3.09 -17.22 -28.28
C MET A 14 2.12 -17.37 -27.10
N ILE A 15 1.24 -16.40 -26.89
CA ILE A 15 0.28 -16.45 -25.79
C ILE A 15 -0.75 -17.55 -26.00
N GLU A 16 -1.33 -17.65 -27.20
CA GLU A 16 -2.36 -18.64 -27.53
C GLU A 16 -1.79 -20.07 -27.57
N GLU A 17 -0.61 -20.27 -28.17
CA GLU A 17 -0.04 -21.61 -28.40
C GLU A 17 0.73 -22.15 -27.18
N GLN A 18 1.31 -21.28 -26.35
CA GLN A 18 2.12 -21.69 -25.19
C GLN A 18 1.38 -21.53 -23.86
N GLY A 19 0.14 -21.04 -23.87
CA GLY A 19 -0.69 -20.88 -22.67
C GLY A 19 -0.13 -19.85 -21.69
N LEU A 20 0.43 -18.74 -22.19
CA LEU A 20 0.96 -17.67 -21.36
C LEU A 20 -0.18 -16.82 -20.78
N ASP A 21 0.00 -16.30 -19.57
CA ASP A 21 -0.95 -15.41 -18.92
C ASP A 21 -0.28 -14.13 -18.42
N VAL A 22 -1.10 -13.11 -18.20
CA VAL A 22 -0.70 -11.91 -17.46
C VAL A 22 -1.00 -12.16 -16.00
N ARG A 23 0.06 -12.44 -15.23
CA ARG A 23 -0.08 -12.70 -13.79
C ARG A 23 -0.75 -11.56 -13.03
N SER A 24 -0.46 -10.31 -13.38
CA SER A 24 -1.14 -9.17 -12.78
C SER A 24 -0.98 -7.90 -13.61
N ILE A 25 -2.05 -7.11 -13.65
CA ILE A 25 -1.98 -5.67 -13.93
C ILE A 25 -2.02 -4.90 -12.61
N THR A 26 -1.23 -3.83 -12.50
CA THR A 26 -1.19 -3.00 -11.29
C THR A 26 -1.24 -1.52 -11.63
N MET A 27 -2.20 -0.80 -11.06
CA MET A 27 -2.28 0.66 -11.16
C MET A 27 -1.64 1.30 -9.92
N GLY A 28 -0.61 2.12 -10.13
CA GLY A 28 0.01 2.93 -9.09
C GLY A 28 -0.71 4.26 -8.92
N ILE A 29 -1.17 4.57 -7.70
CA ILE A 29 -1.87 5.82 -7.38
C ILE A 29 -1.10 6.59 -6.31
N ASN A 30 -0.64 7.79 -6.67
CA ASN A 30 -0.07 8.71 -5.69
C ASN A 30 -1.18 9.33 -4.84
N ILE A 31 -1.07 9.22 -3.52
CA ILE A 31 -2.04 9.77 -2.55
C ILE A 31 -1.43 10.83 -1.62
N LEU A 32 -0.21 11.32 -1.90
CA LEU A 32 0.44 12.35 -1.06
C LEU A 32 -0.34 13.67 -0.97
N ASP A 33 -1.15 13.98 -1.97
CA ASP A 33 -2.04 15.14 -2.02
C ASP A 33 -3.35 14.92 -1.25
N CYS A 34 -3.62 13.71 -0.76
CA CYS A 34 -4.78 13.41 0.08
C CYS A 34 -4.52 13.68 1.58
N VAL A 35 -3.31 14.14 1.92
CA VAL A 35 -2.85 14.36 3.30
C VAL A 35 -3.67 15.45 3.99
N ASP A 36 -4.26 15.12 5.13
CA ASP A 36 -5.00 16.05 5.99
C ASP A 36 -4.78 15.71 7.47
N PRO A 37 -4.71 16.69 8.40
CA PRO A 37 -4.61 16.42 9.84
C PRO A 37 -5.82 15.67 10.43
N SER A 38 -6.97 15.72 9.76
CA SER A 38 -8.19 14.99 10.10
C SER A 38 -8.22 13.64 9.38
N VAL A 39 -8.42 12.57 10.15
CA VAL A 39 -8.54 11.19 9.64
C VAL A 39 -9.71 11.09 8.66
N GLU A 40 -10.83 11.75 8.98
CA GLU A 40 -12.07 11.69 8.20
C GLU A 40 -11.92 12.31 6.82
N ILE A 41 -11.27 13.48 6.77
CA ILE A 41 -11.00 14.18 5.51
C ILE A 41 -9.97 13.39 4.69
N MET A 42 -8.91 12.88 5.33
CA MET A 42 -7.90 12.07 4.64
C MET A 42 -8.54 10.82 4.00
N LYS A 43 -9.41 10.10 4.72
CA LYS A 43 -10.15 8.93 4.21
C LYS A 43 -10.98 9.28 2.99
N GLU A 44 -11.80 10.34 3.08
CA GLU A 44 -12.65 10.78 1.99
C GLU A 44 -11.84 11.16 0.74
N ASN A 45 -10.72 11.87 0.93
CA ASN A 45 -9.82 12.24 -0.16
C ASN A 45 -9.19 11.02 -0.84
N ILE A 46 -8.67 10.07 -0.04
CA ILE A 46 -8.07 8.83 -0.54
C ILE A 46 -9.10 8.02 -1.33
N GLU A 47 -10.27 7.78 -0.75
CA GLU A 47 -11.33 6.99 -1.37
C GLU A 47 -11.80 7.62 -2.68
N THR A 48 -12.10 8.91 -2.67
CA THR A 48 -12.52 9.66 -3.85
C THR A 48 -11.49 9.58 -4.96
N LYS A 49 -10.20 9.75 -4.62
CA LYS A 49 -9.11 9.70 -5.59
C LYS A 49 -8.93 8.32 -6.20
N ILE A 50 -8.92 7.27 -5.38
CA ILE A 50 -8.77 5.89 -5.87
C ILE A 50 -9.94 5.53 -6.79
N ILE A 51 -11.18 5.80 -6.38
CA ILE A 51 -12.36 5.50 -7.19
C ILE A 51 -12.33 6.27 -8.51
N SER A 52 -12.02 7.57 -8.46
CA SER A 52 -11.98 8.42 -9.67
C SER A 52 -11.00 7.90 -10.72
N LEU A 53 -9.81 7.47 -10.29
CA LEU A 53 -8.74 7.02 -11.18
C LEU A 53 -8.88 5.56 -11.62
N ALA A 54 -9.36 4.68 -10.73
CA ALA A 54 -9.39 3.24 -10.98
C ALA A 54 -10.77 2.68 -11.36
N LYS A 55 -11.84 3.50 -11.42
CA LYS A 55 -13.21 3.03 -11.76
C LYS A 55 -13.30 2.18 -13.04
N ASN A 56 -12.46 2.46 -14.04
CA ASN A 56 -12.47 1.77 -15.32
C ASN A 56 -11.44 0.63 -15.40
N LEU A 57 -10.60 0.43 -14.38
CA LEU A 57 -9.48 -0.51 -14.43
C LEU A 57 -9.95 -1.94 -14.72
N SER A 58 -10.99 -2.37 -14.00
CA SER A 58 -11.57 -3.70 -14.16
C SER A 58 -12.21 -3.89 -15.55
N ASP A 59 -12.96 -2.89 -16.02
CA ASP A 59 -13.68 -3.00 -17.30
C ASP A 59 -12.72 -2.96 -18.49
N VAL A 60 -11.69 -2.11 -18.42
CA VAL A 60 -10.62 -2.07 -19.43
C VAL A 60 -9.82 -3.37 -19.44
N ALA A 61 -9.53 -3.94 -18.27
CA ALA A 61 -8.86 -5.23 -18.17
C ALA A 61 -9.67 -6.33 -18.87
N THR A 62 -10.97 -6.43 -18.57
CA THR A 62 -11.87 -7.40 -19.23
C THR A 62 -11.88 -7.20 -20.76
N SER A 63 -11.97 -5.95 -21.23
CA SER A 63 -11.93 -5.67 -22.68
C SER A 63 -10.62 -6.16 -23.33
N ILE A 64 -9.48 -5.98 -22.65
CA ILE A 64 -8.18 -6.46 -23.16
C ILE A 64 -8.16 -7.99 -23.21
N GLU A 65 -8.72 -8.67 -22.20
CA GLU A 65 -8.83 -10.14 -22.20
C GLU A 65 -9.67 -10.63 -23.38
N GLU A 66 -10.81 -9.98 -23.67
CA GLU A 66 -11.70 -10.31 -24.78
C GLU A 66 -11.09 -10.02 -26.16
N ASP A 67 -10.47 -8.85 -26.33
CA ASP A 67 -9.92 -8.40 -27.61
C ASP A 67 -8.71 -9.22 -28.05
N TYR A 68 -7.87 -9.63 -27.09
CA TYR A 68 -6.57 -10.25 -27.37
C TYR A 68 -6.48 -11.73 -26.95
N GLY A 69 -7.48 -12.25 -26.24
CA GLY A 69 -7.47 -13.64 -25.74
C GLY A 69 -6.40 -13.90 -24.68
N ILE A 70 -5.91 -12.85 -24.01
CA ILE A 70 -4.82 -12.94 -23.03
C ILE A 70 -5.42 -12.95 -21.62
N PRO A 71 -5.32 -14.04 -20.85
CA PRO A 71 -5.89 -14.09 -19.49
C PRO A 71 -5.18 -13.14 -18.53
N ILE A 72 -5.92 -12.36 -17.74
CA ILE A 72 -5.38 -11.50 -16.68
C ILE A 72 -5.78 -12.07 -15.32
N ILE A 73 -4.81 -12.64 -14.60
CA ILE A 73 -5.08 -13.39 -13.36
C ILE A 73 -5.38 -12.48 -12.18
N ASN A 74 -4.77 -11.29 -12.09
CA ASN A 74 -5.04 -10.35 -11.01
C ASN A 74 -5.06 -8.89 -11.47
N ARG A 75 -5.95 -8.12 -10.88
CA ARG A 75 -6.14 -6.69 -11.02
C ARG A 75 -5.79 -6.05 -9.68
N ARG A 76 -4.76 -5.23 -9.64
CA ARG A 76 -4.23 -4.68 -8.38
C ARG A 76 -4.13 -3.16 -8.41
N ILE A 77 -4.22 -2.56 -7.23
CA ILE A 77 -3.85 -1.17 -7.00
C ILE A 77 -2.69 -1.14 -6.02
N THR A 78 -1.76 -0.22 -6.22
CA THR A 78 -0.75 0.12 -5.22
C THR A 78 -0.80 1.61 -4.95
N VAL A 79 -0.80 1.99 -3.68
CA VAL A 79 -0.78 3.40 -3.26
C VAL A 79 0.56 3.78 -2.66
N THR A 80 0.81 5.08 -2.54
CA THR A 80 1.94 5.61 -1.76
C THR A 80 1.94 4.98 -0.36
N PRO A 81 3.10 4.57 0.19
CA PRO A 81 3.18 4.03 1.55
C PRO A 81 2.46 4.92 2.57
N ILE A 82 1.44 4.36 3.22
CA ILE A 82 0.57 5.10 4.14
C ILE A 82 1.34 5.76 5.30
N SER A 83 2.44 5.14 5.75
CA SER A 83 3.36 5.75 6.74
C SER A 83 3.81 7.18 6.38
N LEU A 84 3.94 7.51 5.09
CA LEU A 84 4.34 8.85 4.64
C LEU A 84 3.25 9.92 4.82
N LEU A 85 1.99 9.50 4.91
CA LEU A 85 0.84 10.39 5.08
C LEU A 85 0.51 10.59 6.56
N LEU A 86 0.61 9.51 7.36
CA LEU A 86 0.16 9.47 8.75
C LEU A 86 0.86 10.46 9.68
N GLY A 87 2.07 10.94 9.32
CA GLY A 87 2.83 11.88 10.15
C GLY A 87 2.14 13.22 10.44
N VAL A 88 1.10 13.59 9.68
CA VAL A 88 0.33 14.82 9.91
C VAL A 88 -0.80 14.66 10.93
N LEU A 89 -1.18 13.44 11.28
CA LEU A 89 -2.31 13.19 12.17
C LEU A 89 -1.96 13.60 13.60
N LYS A 90 -2.84 14.37 14.24
CA LYS A 90 -2.64 14.86 15.62
C LYS A 90 -2.36 13.73 16.60
N ALA A 91 -3.15 12.64 16.53
CA ALA A 91 -3.01 11.46 17.37
C ALA A 91 -1.62 10.79 17.28
N ILE A 92 -0.92 10.97 16.15
CA ILE A 92 0.42 10.42 15.91
C ILE A 92 1.49 11.44 16.33
N GLN A 93 1.27 12.73 16.10
CA GLN A 93 2.22 13.80 16.47
C GLN A 93 2.42 13.93 17.98
N GLU A 94 1.39 13.68 18.77
CA GLU A 94 1.41 13.79 20.24
C GLU A 94 2.23 12.67 20.92
N MET A 95 2.68 11.66 20.18
CA MET A 95 3.47 10.56 20.73
C MET A 95 4.87 11.00 21.19
N PRO A 96 5.34 10.52 22.37
CA PRO A 96 6.67 10.87 22.87
C PRO A 96 7.78 10.34 21.95
N LEU A 97 8.74 11.21 21.61
CA LEU A 97 9.88 10.86 20.73
C LEU A 97 10.99 10.09 21.45
N LYS A 98 11.09 10.22 22.78
CA LYS A 98 12.22 9.68 23.55
C LYS A 98 12.36 8.17 23.39
N ASP A 99 11.24 7.44 23.42
CA ASP A 99 11.25 5.98 23.30
C ASP A 99 11.61 5.55 21.88
N ILE A 100 11.16 6.29 20.86
CA ILE A 100 11.47 6.02 19.46
C ILE A 100 12.96 6.29 19.18
N GLN A 101 13.51 7.37 19.73
CA GLN A 101 14.92 7.70 19.61
C GLN A 101 15.80 6.65 20.29
N ALA A 102 15.42 6.19 21.49
CA ALA A 102 16.10 5.09 22.17
C ALA A 102 16.01 3.79 21.37
N PHE A 103 14.86 3.50 20.74
CA PHE A 103 14.66 2.30 19.92
C PHE A 103 15.48 2.34 18.61
N ASN A 104 15.77 3.53 18.10
CA ASN A 104 16.62 3.74 16.92
C ASN A 104 18.12 3.79 17.25
N ASP A 105 18.49 3.84 18.53
CA ASP A 105 19.89 3.94 18.93
C ASP A 105 20.61 2.58 18.72
N PRO A 106 21.63 2.51 17.86
CA PRO A 106 22.35 1.27 17.57
C PRO A 106 23.15 0.72 18.76
N LEU A 107 23.43 1.54 19.78
CA LEU A 107 24.14 1.13 21.00
C LEU A 107 23.21 0.50 22.03
N PHE A 108 21.90 0.70 21.91
CA PHE A 108 20.93 0.01 22.75
C PHE A 108 20.56 -1.32 22.09
N HIS A 109 20.76 -2.41 22.82
CA HIS A 109 20.17 -3.69 22.41
C HIS A 109 18.65 -3.55 22.43
N LYS A 110 18.02 -3.46 21.26
CA LYS A 110 16.56 -3.31 21.10
C LYS A 110 15.74 -4.28 21.96
N TYR A 111 16.27 -5.49 22.21
CA TYR A 111 15.69 -6.51 23.10
C TYR A 111 15.60 -6.12 24.59
N LYS A 112 16.30 -5.07 25.03
CA LYS A 112 16.27 -4.55 26.41
C LYS A 112 15.36 -3.35 26.59
N ILE A 113 14.78 -2.83 25.50
CA ILE A 113 13.86 -1.68 25.52
C ILE A 113 12.45 -2.20 25.33
N ALA A 114 11.51 -1.75 26.16
CA ALA A 114 10.09 -2.04 25.96
C ALA A 114 9.62 -1.42 24.63
N SER A 115 8.85 -2.16 23.82
CA SER A 115 8.28 -1.63 22.58
C SER A 115 7.59 -0.29 22.84
N PRO A 116 7.84 0.75 22.01
CA PRO A 116 7.17 2.04 22.17
C PRO A 116 5.66 1.85 22.25
N GLN A 117 5.05 2.34 23.32
CA GLN A 117 3.60 2.23 23.51
C GLN A 117 2.93 3.28 22.63
N ILE A 118 2.04 2.83 21.74
CA ILE A 118 1.26 3.71 20.85
C ILE A 118 -0.12 3.90 21.46
N SER A 119 -0.68 5.10 21.31
CA SER A 119 -2.04 5.37 21.77
C SER A 119 -3.05 4.55 20.97
N GLN A 120 -4.07 4.01 21.64
CA GLN A 120 -5.14 3.28 20.97
C GLN A 120 -5.84 4.14 19.91
N LEU A 121 -5.92 5.46 20.15
CA LEU A 121 -6.46 6.42 19.19
C LEU A 121 -5.70 6.39 17.85
N ALA A 122 -4.36 6.35 17.88
CA ALA A 122 -3.55 6.31 16.67
C ALA A 122 -3.70 4.98 15.92
N ILE A 123 -3.83 3.86 16.64
CA ILE A 123 -4.11 2.54 16.04
C ILE A 123 -5.46 2.59 15.33
N ASN A 124 -6.51 3.07 16.00
CA ASN A 124 -7.84 3.20 15.42
C ASN A 124 -7.83 4.06 14.15
N SER A 125 -7.09 5.19 14.15
CA SER A 125 -6.95 6.03 12.96
C SER A 125 -6.34 5.27 11.77
N CYS A 126 -5.32 4.44 12.00
CA CYS A 126 -4.71 3.63 10.95
C CYS A 126 -5.67 2.58 10.42
N VAL A 127 -6.43 1.94 11.31
CA VAL A 127 -7.45 0.93 10.95
C VAL A 127 -8.57 1.55 10.12
N GLU A 128 -9.02 2.74 10.47
CA GLU A 128 -10.04 3.44 9.69
C GLU A 128 -9.58 3.85 8.29
N ILE A 129 -8.32 4.28 8.15
CA ILE A 129 -7.72 4.54 6.84
C ILE A 129 -7.63 3.25 6.03
N ALA A 130 -7.21 2.14 6.64
CA ALA A 130 -7.15 0.84 5.97
C ALA A 130 -8.54 0.36 5.51
N LYS A 131 -9.58 0.55 6.32
CA LYS A 131 -10.97 0.27 5.94
C LYS A 131 -11.42 1.11 4.74
N SER A 132 -11.05 2.39 4.70
CA SER A 132 -11.34 3.25 3.54
C SER A 132 -10.64 2.77 2.27
N LEU A 133 -9.37 2.33 2.36
CA LEU A 133 -8.68 1.69 1.24
C LEU A 133 -9.39 0.41 0.77
N ASP A 134 -9.82 -0.45 1.71
CA ASP A 134 -10.53 -1.70 1.41
C ASP A 134 -11.88 -1.43 0.71
N LEU A 135 -12.62 -0.42 1.18
CA LEU A 135 -13.87 0.02 0.57
C LEU A 135 -13.64 0.54 -0.85
N ALA A 136 -12.61 1.36 -1.06
CA ALA A 136 -12.26 1.87 -2.38
C ALA A 136 -11.89 0.73 -3.34
N ALA A 137 -11.07 -0.23 -2.89
CA ALA A 137 -10.66 -1.41 -3.65
C ALA A 137 -11.86 -2.28 -4.06
N LYS A 138 -12.77 -2.55 -3.12
CA LYS A 138 -14.02 -3.29 -3.38
C LYS A 138 -14.91 -2.58 -4.40
N LYS A 139 -15.05 -1.26 -4.30
CA LYS A 139 -15.85 -0.45 -5.25
C LYS A 139 -15.31 -0.50 -6.67
N VAL A 140 -13.98 -0.50 -6.85
CA VAL A 140 -13.32 -0.58 -8.17
C VAL A 140 -13.07 -2.01 -8.66
N LYS A 141 -13.50 -3.02 -7.89
CA LYS A 141 -13.41 -4.46 -8.22
C LYS A 141 -11.98 -4.93 -8.52
N VAL A 142 -11.04 -4.59 -7.64
CA VAL A 142 -9.66 -5.11 -7.71
C VAL A 142 -9.46 -6.20 -6.68
N ASP A 143 -8.57 -7.15 -6.98
CA ASP A 143 -8.30 -8.29 -6.10
C ASP A 143 -7.51 -7.86 -4.86
N PHE A 144 -6.53 -6.98 -5.05
CA PHE A 144 -5.65 -6.53 -3.98
C PHE A 144 -5.31 -5.05 -4.08
N LEU A 145 -5.23 -4.40 -2.92
CA LEU A 145 -4.70 -3.05 -2.76
C LEU A 145 -3.46 -3.07 -1.87
N GLY A 146 -2.29 -2.84 -2.45
CA GLY A 146 -1.03 -2.66 -1.72
C GLY A 146 -0.78 -1.20 -1.34
N GLY A 147 0.01 -0.97 -0.30
CA GLY A 147 0.46 0.37 0.08
C GLY A 147 0.17 0.75 1.52
N PHE A 148 -0.51 -0.11 2.29
CA PHE A 148 -0.51 -0.03 3.75
C PHE A 148 0.88 -0.42 4.28
N SER A 149 1.85 0.46 4.08
CA SER A 149 3.27 0.12 4.14
C SER A 149 4.09 1.11 4.95
N ALA A 150 5.17 0.60 5.54
CA ALA A 150 6.16 1.35 6.31
C ALA A 150 7.58 1.11 5.79
N MET A 151 8.44 2.13 5.91
CA MET A 151 9.82 2.06 5.44
C MET A 151 10.79 2.32 6.60
N VAL A 152 11.21 1.24 7.26
CA VAL A 152 11.94 1.31 8.53
C VAL A 152 13.41 0.94 8.42
N HIS A 153 13.94 0.72 7.23
CA HIS A 153 15.33 0.34 6.96
C HIS A 153 16.41 1.33 7.50
N LYS A 154 16.03 2.51 8.01
CA LYS A 154 16.93 3.49 8.64
C LYS A 154 16.49 3.89 10.06
N GLY A 155 15.72 3.03 10.71
CA GLY A 155 15.04 3.36 11.96
C GLY A 155 13.56 3.68 11.72
N PHE A 156 12.86 3.88 12.82
CA PHE A 156 11.42 4.05 12.88
C PHE A 156 11.04 5.52 13.04
N THR A 157 9.99 5.95 12.35
CA THR A 157 9.23 7.16 12.69
C THR A 157 8.00 6.82 13.53
N ARG A 158 7.33 7.84 14.07
CA ARG A 158 6.03 7.68 14.75
C ARG A 158 5.01 6.98 13.86
N ALA A 159 4.92 7.43 12.61
CA ALA A 159 3.99 6.87 11.64
C ALA A 159 4.31 5.41 11.29
N ASP A 160 5.59 5.07 11.11
CA ASP A 160 5.99 3.69 10.82
C ASP A 160 5.59 2.72 11.94
N LEU A 161 5.80 3.11 13.20
CA LEU A 161 5.41 2.30 14.35
C LEU A 161 3.89 2.11 14.40
N CYS A 162 3.12 3.17 14.12
CA CYS A 162 1.65 3.07 14.05
C CYS A 162 1.20 2.08 12.99
N VAL A 163 1.80 2.11 11.80
CA VAL A 163 1.51 1.13 10.74
C VAL A 163 1.82 -0.28 11.23
N ILE A 164 3.03 -0.52 11.76
CA ILE A 164 3.46 -1.86 12.19
C ILE A 164 2.56 -2.41 13.30
N GLN A 165 2.24 -1.60 14.31
CA GLN A 165 1.44 -2.04 15.46
C GLN A 165 -0.05 -2.20 15.12
N SER A 166 -0.56 -1.47 14.12
CA SER A 166 -1.95 -1.64 13.65
C SER A 166 -2.12 -2.82 12.68
N LEU A 167 -1.04 -3.45 12.19
CA LEU A 167 -1.13 -4.56 11.23
C LEU A 167 -2.06 -5.71 11.63
N PRO A 168 -2.02 -6.23 12.88
CA PRO A 168 -2.88 -7.35 13.25
C PRO A 168 -4.37 -7.00 13.10
N GLU A 169 -4.76 -5.79 13.53
CA GLU A 169 -6.15 -5.34 13.45
C GLU A 169 -6.55 -5.03 12.00
N VAL A 170 -5.68 -4.36 11.24
CA VAL A 170 -5.90 -4.04 9.83
C VAL A 170 -6.12 -5.32 9.02
N LEU A 171 -5.21 -6.29 9.11
CA LEU A 171 -5.30 -7.53 8.35
C LEU A 171 -6.46 -8.43 8.80
N SER A 172 -6.94 -8.27 10.04
CA SER A 172 -8.14 -8.98 10.52
C SER A 172 -9.45 -8.32 10.09
N SER A 173 -9.43 -7.03 9.74
CA SER A 173 -10.64 -6.22 9.49
C SER A 173 -10.77 -5.75 8.04
N THR A 174 -9.84 -6.13 7.17
CA THR A 174 -9.84 -5.85 5.72
C THR A 174 -9.61 -7.13 4.94
N GLU A 175 -10.08 -7.17 3.69
CA GLU A 175 -10.01 -8.40 2.87
C GLU A 175 -9.08 -8.22 1.66
N THR A 176 -9.03 -7.01 1.09
CA THR A 176 -8.29 -6.71 -0.14
C THR A 176 -6.97 -5.99 0.15
N VAL A 177 -6.86 -5.34 1.31
CA VAL A 177 -5.68 -4.54 1.67
C VAL A 177 -4.50 -5.45 1.99
N CYS A 178 -3.38 -5.17 1.34
CA CYS A 178 -2.10 -5.81 1.53
C CYS A 178 -1.12 -4.84 2.21
N SER A 179 -0.33 -5.36 3.13
CA SER A 179 0.71 -4.61 3.82
C SER A 179 2.11 -5.08 3.46
N SER A 180 3.08 -4.16 3.51
CA SER A 180 4.50 -4.49 3.45
C SER A 180 5.32 -3.58 4.36
N VAL A 181 6.37 -4.12 4.96
CA VAL A 181 7.30 -3.35 5.80
C VAL A 181 8.70 -3.53 5.26
N ASN A 182 9.32 -2.44 4.80
CA ASN A 182 10.68 -2.49 4.31
C ASN A 182 11.68 -2.32 5.47
N ILE A 183 12.30 -3.42 5.89
CA ILE A 183 13.23 -3.47 7.03
C ILE A 183 14.70 -3.27 6.65
N ALA A 184 15.06 -3.35 5.36
CA ALA A 184 16.45 -3.41 4.94
C ALA A 184 16.70 -2.78 3.58
N SER A 185 17.93 -2.34 3.35
CA SER A 185 18.42 -1.98 2.02
C SER A 185 19.92 -2.22 1.95
N THR A 186 20.45 -2.57 0.77
CA THR A 186 21.91 -2.73 0.58
C THR A 186 22.70 -1.49 0.99
N ARG A 187 22.10 -0.30 0.81
CA ARG A 187 22.70 0.99 1.18
C ARG A 187 22.71 1.27 2.68
N SER A 188 21.69 0.83 3.42
CA SER A 188 21.50 1.19 4.83
C SER A 188 21.68 0.01 5.80
N GLY A 189 21.91 -1.19 5.26
CA GLY A 189 21.92 -2.43 6.03
C GLY A 189 20.50 -2.87 6.41
N MET A 190 20.41 -3.61 7.51
CA MET A 190 19.15 -4.03 8.13
C MET A 190 18.95 -3.22 9.41
N ASN A 191 17.73 -2.77 9.65
CA ASN A 191 17.36 -2.10 10.90
C ASN A 191 17.11 -3.13 12.01
#